data_AF-A0A3S0VFY8-F1
#
_entry.id   AF-A0A3S0VFY8-F1
#
_cell.length_a   1.000
_cell.length_b   1.000
_cell.length_c   1.000
_cell.angle_alpha   90.00
_cell.angle_beta   90.00
_cell.angle_gamma   90.00
#
_symmetry.space_group_name_H-M   'P 1'
#
loop_
_entity.id
_entity.type
_entity.pdbx_description
1 polymer ?
#
loop_
_entity_poly.entity_id
_entity_poly.type
_entity_poly.pdbx_seq_one_letter_code
_entity_poly.pdbx_strand_id
1 'polypeptide(L)'
;MTAIPKVQKLSADNDRFYFITNTNKIYAMTIGSSTIPVKPVATAVGDVYGFNVIDGKIFAADANYTTDGKVNVYDAVNGNLLRNFTAGIGTNGFYKIKNNA
;
A
#
# COMPACT_ATOMS: atom_id res chain seq x y z
N MET A 1 4.57 -13.31 16.09
CA MET A 1 5.08 -12.18 15.30
C MET A 1 4.71 -10.89 16.03
N THR A 2 5.61 -10.31 16.83
CA THR A 2 5.29 -9.18 17.74
C THR A 2 5.71 -7.81 17.19
N ALA A 3 6.68 -7.75 16.29
CA ALA A 3 7.29 -6.51 15.84
C ALA A 3 6.43 -5.70 14.83
N ILE A 4 5.53 -6.36 14.09
CA ILE A 4 4.60 -5.69 13.15
C ILE A 4 3.19 -6.20 13.47
N PRO A 5 2.49 -5.54 14.41
CA PRO A 5 1.20 -6.03 14.88
C PRO A 5 0.11 -5.80 13.84
N LYS A 6 -0.87 -6.72 13.80
CA LYS A 6 -2.16 -6.54 13.11
C LYS A 6 -2.03 -6.15 11.62
N VAL A 7 -1.18 -6.86 10.88
CA VAL A 7 -1.11 -6.76 9.41
C VAL A 7 -2.47 -7.15 8.81
N GLN A 8 -2.95 -6.36 7.85
CA GLN A 8 -4.26 -6.56 7.22
C GLN A 8 -4.16 -6.94 5.74
N LYS A 9 -3.16 -6.41 5.02
CA LYS A 9 -3.00 -6.59 3.57
C LYS A 9 -1.52 -6.74 3.23
N LEU A 10 -1.22 -7.50 2.18
CA LEU A 10 0.13 -7.77 1.70
C LEU A 10 0.19 -7.64 0.17
N SER A 11 1.28 -7.07 -0.33
CA SER A 11 1.63 -7.07 -1.75
C SER A 11 3.13 -7.34 -1.90
N ALA A 12 3.56 -7.74 -3.09
CA ALA A 12 4.95 -8.00 -3.43
C ALA A 12 5.33 -7.26 -4.71
N ASP A 13 6.44 -6.54 -4.68
CA ASP A 13 6.99 -5.78 -5.81
C ASP A 13 8.50 -5.58 -5.59
N ASN A 14 9.30 -5.65 -6.66
CA ASN A 14 10.74 -5.38 -6.63
C ASN A 14 11.50 -6.10 -5.48
N ASP A 15 11.36 -7.42 -5.37
CA ASP A 15 11.99 -8.28 -4.35
C ASP A 15 11.67 -7.91 -2.88
N ARG A 16 10.55 -7.23 -2.66
CA ARG A 16 10.08 -6.83 -1.33
C ARG A 16 8.63 -7.23 -1.10
N PHE A 17 8.34 -7.66 0.12
CA PHE A 17 6.99 -7.67 0.65
C PHE A 17 6.67 -6.30 1.24
N TYR A 18 5.46 -5.82 0.95
CA TYR A 18 4.86 -4.64 1.56
C TYR A 18 3.62 -5.04 2.32
N PHE A 19 3.47 -4.55 3.54
CA PHE A 19 2.33 -4.87 4.39
C PHE A 19 1.84 -3.63 5.12
N ILE A 20 0.53 -3.51 5.22
CA ILE A 20 -0.14 -2.42 5.94
C ILE A 20 -0.81 -2.97 7.21
N THR A 21 -0.66 -2.25 8.31
CA THR A 21 -1.29 -2.58 9.59
C THR A 21 -2.66 -1.92 9.73
N ASN A 22 -3.42 -2.31 10.75
CA ASN A 22 -4.68 -1.67 11.14
C ASN A 22 -4.58 -0.20 11.59
N THR A 23 -3.36 0.35 11.66
CA THR A 23 -3.10 1.79 11.93
C THR A 23 -2.50 2.47 10.70
N ASN A 24 -2.71 1.88 9.53
CA ASN A 24 -2.25 2.34 8.21
C ASN A 24 -0.74 2.49 8.05
N LYS A 25 0.06 1.95 8.97
CA LYS A 25 1.51 1.93 8.82
C LYS A 25 1.89 0.90 7.78
N ILE A 26 2.58 1.34 6.74
CA ILE A 26 3.08 0.50 5.66
C ILE A 26 4.54 0.21 5.94
N TYR A 27 4.91 -1.06 5.94
CA TYR A 27 6.29 -1.51 6.11
C TYR A 27 6.71 -2.29 4.88
N ALA A 28 8.01 -2.34 4.64
CA ALA A 28 8.60 -3.08 3.53
C ALA A 28 9.75 -3.97 4.02
N MET A 29 9.81 -5.20 3.54
CA MET A 29 10.83 -6.18 3.91
C MET A 29 11.34 -6.90 2.66
N THR A 30 12.65 -7.05 2.54
CA THR A 30 13.26 -7.87 1.48
C THR A 30 12.80 -9.31 1.61
N ILE A 31 12.41 -9.93 0.49
CA ILE A 31 11.97 -11.33 0.46
C ILE A 31 13.16 -12.22 0.89
N GLY A 32 12.91 -13.15 1.81
CA GLY A 32 13.93 -14.04 2.38
C GLY A 32 14.78 -13.45 3.50
N SER A 33 14.60 -12.17 3.86
CA SER A 33 15.28 -11.56 5.01
C SER A 33 14.73 -12.09 6.34
N SER A 34 15.63 -12.31 7.30
CA SER A 34 15.28 -12.57 8.71
C SER A 34 15.18 -11.27 9.55
N THR A 35 15.53 -10.12 8.97
CA THR A 35 15.47 -8.82 9.63
C THR A 35 14.08 -8.22 9.51
N ILE A 36 13.40 -8.03 10.64
CA ILE A 36 12.06 -7.44 10.69
C ILE A 36 12.17 -5.90 10.65
N PRO A 37 11.48 -5.20 9.73
CA PRO A 37 11.51 -3.74 9.70
C PRO A 37 10.80 -3.14 10.93
N VAL A 38 11.47 -2.19 11.58
CA VAL A 38 10.97 -1.51 12.80
C VAL A 38 10.39 -0.12 12.53
N LYS A 39 10.68 0.45 11.34
CA LYS A 39 10.13 1.73 10.89
C LYS A 39 9.23 1.52 9.67
N PRO A 40 8.04 2.14 9.63
CA PRO A 40 7.23 2.13 8.43
C PRO A 40 7.89 2.96 7.33
N VAL A 41 7.68 2.59 6.07
CA VAL A 41 8.05 3.42 4.91
C VAL A 41 7.08 4.60 4.77
N ALA A 42 5.78 4.36 5.02
CA ALA A 42 4.73 5.38 4.93
C ALA A 42 3.63 5.12 5.96
N THR A 43 2.81 6.14 6.24
CA THR A 43 1.52 5.96 6.91
C THR A 43 0.44 6.42 5.94
N ALA A 44 -0.40 5.48 5.49
CA ALA A 44 -1.49 5.81 4.59
C ALA A 44 -2.62 6.55 5.32
N VAL A 45 -3.32 7.39 4.58
CA VAL A 45 -4.46 8.17 5.07
C VAL A 45 -5.76 7.44 4.79
N GLY A 46 -6.72 7.56 5.71
CA GLY A 46 -8.11 7.18 5.47
C GLY A 46 -8.48 5.75 5.84
N ASP A 47 -9.66 5.32 5.39
CA ASP A 47 -10.08 3.91 5.50
C ASP A 47 -9.46 3.12 4.36
N VAL A 48 -8.28 2.54 4.59
CA VAL A 48 -7.51 1.85 3.55
C VAL A 48 -8.18 0.54 3.19
N TYR A 49 -9.16 0.58 2.30
CA TYR A 49 -9.91 -0.59 1.85
C TYR A 49 -9.14 -1.38 0.79
N GLY A 50 -8.54 -0.67 -0.18
CA GLY A 50 -7.69 -1.22 -1.22
C GLY A 50 -6.20 -0.95 -1.00
N PHE A 51 -5.36 -1.93 -1.32
CA PHE A 51 -3.90 -1.81 -1.21
C PHE A 51 -3.19 -2.64 -2.28
N ASN A 52 -2.25 -2.03 -3.01
CA ASN A 52 -1.33 -2.77 -3.87
C ASN A 52 -0.01 -2.00 -4.06
N VAL A 53 1.06 -2.69 -4.45
CA VAL A 53 2.32 -2.07 -4.85
C VAL A 53 2.64 -2.49 -6.27
N ILE A 54 2.90 -1.51 -7.14
CA ILE A 54 3.10 -1.73 -8.57
C ILE A 54 4.19 -0.77 -9.05
N ASP A 55 5.27 -1.29 -9.65
CA ASP A 55 6.38 -0.52 -10.20
C ASP A 55 6.93 0.52 -9.20
N GLY A 56 7.21 0.08 -7.98
CA GLY A 56 7.75 0.92 -6.91
C GLY A 56 6.78 1.99 -6.39
N LYS A 57 5.47 1.85 -6.63
CA LYS A 57 4.44 2.78 -6.13
C LYS A 57 3.42 2.03 -5.29
N ILE A 58 3.14 2.56 -4.10
CA ILE A 58 2.12 2.04 -3.19
C ILE A 58 0.81 2.76 -3.48
N PHE A 59 -0.22 2.01 -3.85
CA PHE A 59 -1.59 2.49 -4.04
C PHE A 59 -2.41 2.12 -2.81
N ALA A 60 -2.96 3.11 -2.12
CA ALA A 60 -3.85 2.93 -0.98
C ALA A 60 -5.16 3.67 -1.21
N ALA A 61 -6.29 2.94 -1.26
CA ALA A 61 -7.61 3.54 -1.44
C ALA A 61 -8.16 4.00 -0.08
N ASP A 62 -8.30 5.31 0.10
CA ASP A 62 -9.13 5.90 1.15
C ASP A 62 -10.59 5.80 0.71
N ALA A 63 -11.24 4.72 1.14
CA ALA A 63 -12.55 4.38 0.64
C ALA A 63 -13.64 5.22 1.30
N ASN A 64 -14.66 5.50 0.50
CA ASN A 64 -15.97 5.92 0.96
C ASN A 64 -17.00 4.96 0.35
N TYR A 65 -18.05 4.65 1.10
CA TYR A 65 -19.05 3.64 0.74
C TYR A 65 -20.39 4.24 0.29
N THR A 66 -20.50 5.58 0.26
CA THR A 66 -21.70 6.32 -0.16
C THR A 66 -21.40 7.40 -1.21
N THR A 67 -20.18 7.93 -1.24
CA THR A 67 -19.69 8.88 -2.24
C THR A 67 -18.35 8.43 -2.80
N ASP A 68 -17.83 9.14 -3.79
CA ASP A 68 -16.49 8.93 -4.31
C ASP A 68 -15.43 8.93 -3.19
N GLY A 69 -14.48 8.00 -3.29
CA GLY A 69 -13.32 7.90 -2.42
C GLY A 69 -12.09 8.56 -3.05
N LYS A 70 -10.93 8.29 -2.46
CA LYS A 70 -9.63 8.74 -3.00
C LYS A 70 -8.65 7.59 -3.09
N VAL A 71 -7.68 7.73 -3.98
CA VAL A 71 -6.50 6.88 -4.03
C VAL A 71 -5.29 7.75 -3.76
N ASN A 72 -4.51 7.37 -2.76
CA ASN A 72 -3.23 7.97 -2.44
C ASN A 72 -2.11 7.08 -3.00
N VAL A 73 -1.18 7.70 -3.74
CA VAL A 73 -0.04 7.00 -4.33
C VAL A 73 1.24 7.47 -3.66
N TYR A 74 1.96 6.54 -3.03
CA TYR A 74 3.23 6.80 -2.35
C TYR A 74 4.39 6.16 -3.11
N ASP A 75 5.56 6.76 -3.00
CA ASP A 75 6.82 6.13 -3.39
C ASP A 75 7.13 4.95 -2.45
N ALA A 76 7.45 3.78 -3.01
CA ALA A 76 7.66 2.57 -2.21
C ALA A 76 8.99 2.54 -1.44
N VAL A 77 9.94 3.42 -1.77
CA VAL A 77 11.27 3.49 -1.16
C VAL A 77 11.29 4.50 -0.01
N ASN A 78 10.86 5.74 -0.29
CA ASN A 78 10.93 6.83 0.68
C ASN A 78 9.59 7.17 1.34
N GLY A 79 8.48 6.60 0.84
CA GLY A 79 7.15 6.80 1.41
C GLY A 79 6.50 8.15 1.13
N ASN A 80 7.11 9.00 0.30
CA ASN A 80 6.55 10.30 -0.04
C ASN A 80 5.24 10.12 -0.82
N LEU A 81 4.24 10.93 -0.49
CA LEU A 81 3.03 11.04 -1.29
C LEU A 81 3.37 11.66 -2.64
N LEU A 82 3.21 10.90 -3.71
CA LEU A 82 3.49 11.33 -5.08
C LEU A 82 2.29 12.09 -5.67
N ARG A 83 1.08 11.57 -5.44
CA ARG A 83 -0.18 12.16 -5.88
C ARG A 83 -1.36 11.52 -5.18
N ASN A 84 -2.51 12.17 -5.31
CA ASN A 84 -3.81 11.57 -5.04
C ASN A 84 -4.78 11.88 -6.18
N PHE A 85 -5.83 11.08 -6.30
CA PHE A 85 -6.91 11.32 -7.24
C PHE A 85 -8.23 10.77 -6.69
N THR A 86 -9.33 11.39 -7.10
CA THR A 86 -10.68 10.88 -6.83
C THR A 86 -10.87 9.54 -7.52
N ALA A 87 -11.48 8.60 -6.81
CA ALA A 87 -11.87 7.30 -7.33
C ALA A 87 -13.32 7.01 -6.96
N GLY A 88 -13.92 6.00 -7.58
CA GLY A 88 -15.31 5.64 -7.30
C GLY A 88 -15.51 5.11 -5.87
N ILE A 89 -16.79 5.00 -5.50
CA ILE A 89 -17.27 4.38 -4.26
C ILE A 89 -16.63 2.98 -4.07
N GLY A 90 -16.09 2.71 -2.89
CA GLY A 90 -15.62 1.37 -2.49
C GLY A 90 -14.40 0.84 -3.26
N THR A 91 -13.54 1.73 -3.78
CA THR A 91 -12.31 1.32 -4.50
C THR A 91 -11.45 0.36 -3.67
N ASN A 92 -11.12 -0.81 -4.23
CA ASN A 92 -10.39 -1.88 -3.52
C ASN A 92 -9.21 -2.48 -4.32
N GLY A 93 -9.34 -2.62 -5.64
CA GLY A 93 -8.34 -3.29 -6.48
C GLY A 93 -7.52 -2.32 -7.34
N PHE A 94 -6.24 -2.63 -7.51
CA PHE A 94 -5.32 -1.92 -8.42
C PHE A 94 -4.57 -2.91 -9.30
N TYR A 95 -4.52 -2.65 -10.61
CA TYR A 95 -3.93 -3.57 -11.59
C TYR A 95 -3.12 -2.79 -12.62
N LYS A 96 -2.01 -3.37 -13.08
CA LYS A 96 -1.26 -2.91 -14.24
C LYS A 96 -1.49 -3.87 -15.41
N ILE A 97 -1.91 -3.33 -16.53
CA ILE A 97 -2.00 -4.08 -17.78
C ILE A 97 -0.58 -4.27 -18.31
N LYS A 98 -0.21 -5.52 -18.61
CA LYS A 98 1.01 -5.83 -19.36
C LYS A 98 0.68 -5.72 -20.85
N ASN A 99 1.24 -4.72 -21.51
CA ASN A 99 1.23 -4.67 -22.97
C ASN A 99 2.35 -5.58 -23.46
N ASN A 100 2.00 -6.68 -24.11
CA ASN A 100 2.95 -7.53 -24.82
C ASN A 100 3.21 -6.88 -26.19
N ALA A 101 4.20 -6.00 -26.26
CA ALA A 101 4.76 -5.49 -27.51
C ALA A 101 6.03 -6.28 -27.84
#